data_AF-A0A7Y4R9B9-F1
#
_entry.id   AF-A0A7Y4R9B9-F1
#
_cell.length_a   1.000
_cell.length_b   1.000
_cell.length_c   1.000
_cell.angle_alpha   90.00
_cell.angle_beta   90.00
_cell.angle_gamma   90.00
#
_symmetry.space_group_name_H-M   'P 1'
#
loop_
_entity.id
_entity.type
_entity.pdbx_description
1 polymer ?
#
loop_
_entity_poly.entity_id
_entity_poly.type
_entity_poly.pdbx_seq_one_letter_code
_entity_poly.pdbx_strand_id
1 'polypeptide(L)'
;MDEHRPITAVGDSRRDLGAVDVSETHGDGGANSPEYIELAAAARLIPGRPSTNAIWRWARRGVRARNGARIHLRHVRLGGRLLTTRLWVDQFGQTVAAADALFFDQSPDPTSDTRSDKPNVNACRARNLDRVERELDQAGI
;
A
#
# COMPACT_ATOMS: atom_id res chain seq x y z
N MET A 1 19.05 20.19 -45.95
CA MET A 1 18.74 21.34 -45.08
C MET A 1 17.75 20.80 -44.07
N ASP A 2 18.27 20.17 -43.03
CA ASP A 2 17.49 19.45 -42.03
C ASP A 2 17.30 20.35 -40.82
N GLU A 3 16.06 20.75 -40.60
CA GLU A 3 15.64 21.64 -39.52
C GLU A 3 15.60 20.88 -38.19
N HIS A 4 16.59 21.14 -37.34
CA HIS A 4 16.62 20.71 -35.95
C HIS A 4 15.45 21.34 -35.15
N ARG A 5 14.58 20.50 -34.59
CA ARG A 5 13.62 20.92 -33.55
C ARG A 5 14.29 20.89 -32.16
N PRO A 6 14.27 21.98 -31.37
CA PRO A 6 14.68 21.92 -29.98
C PRO A 6 13.55 21.37 -29.09
N ILE A 7 13.86 20.35 -28.31
CA ILE A 7 13.03 19.81 -27.23
C ILE A 7 13.28 20.69 -25.99
N THR A 8 12.35 21.57 -25.66
CA THR A 8 12.42 22.39 -24.45
C THR A 8 11.86 21.67 -23.23
N ALA A 9 12.57 21.86 -22.12
CA ALA A 9 12.48 21.22 -20.82
C ALA A 9 11.10 21.19 -20.15
N VAL A 10 10.78 20.06 -19.52
CA VAL A 10 9.71 19.90 -18.54
C VAL A 10 10.19 20.49 -17.21
N GLY A 11 9.59 21.60 -16.78
CA GLY A 11 9.80 22.20 -15.47
C GLY A 11 9.08 21.39 -14.38
N ASP A 12 9.86 20.81 -13.47
CA ASP A 12 9.39 20.14 -12.25
C ASP A 12 9.17 21.18 -11.14
N SER A 13 7.99 21.80 -11.14
CA SER A 13 7.52 22.67 -10.06
C SER A 13 6.88 21.83 -8.96
N ARG A 14 7.72 21.16 -8.16
CA ARG A 14 7.24 20.41 -6.99
C ARG A 14 8.09 20.70 -5.76
N ARG A 15 7.87 21.87 -5.16
CA ARG A 15 8.24 22.19 -3.78
C ARG A 15 7.58 23.51 -3.38
N ASP A 16 6.41 23.43 -2.78
CA ASP A 16 6.10 24.15 -1.55
C ASP A 16 4.75 23.65 -1.00
N LEU A 17 4.78 22.82 0.04
CA LEU A 17 3.60 22.54 0.86
C LEU A 17 3.90 23.16 2.21
N GLY A 18 3.50 24.42 2.32
CA GLY A 18 3.51 25.17 3.56
C GLY A 18 2.89 24.34 4.68
N ALA A 19 3.60 24.32 5.81
CA ALA A 19 3.07 23.87 7.09
C ALA A 19 1.91 24.79 7.47
N VAL A 20 0.68 24.34 7.20
CA VAL A 20 -0.51 24.91 7.83
C VAL A 20 -0.59 24.37 9.25
N ASP A 21 -0.33 25.27 10.19
CA ASP A 21 -0.74 25.15 11.58
C ASP A 21 -2.27 25.08 11.61
N VAL A 22 -2.81 23.95 12.06
CA VAL A 22 -4.26 23.73 12.20
C VAL A 22 -4.53 23.47 13.67
N SER A 23 -4.47 24.55 14.43
CA SER A 23 -4.83 24.59 15.84
C SER A 23 -6.14 25.36 15.97
N GLU A 24 -7.29 24.73 15.70
CA GLU A 24 -8.59 25.26 16.14
C GLU A 24 -9.58 24.14 16.43
N THR A 25 -9.67 23.79 17.72
CA THR A 25 -10.72 22.98 18.32
C THR A 25 -12.00 23.79 18.42
N HIS A 26 -12.99 23.50 17.57
CA HIS A 26 -14.37 23.93 17.77
C HIS A 26 -15.27 22.70 17.91
N GLY A 27 -15.67 22.41 19.16
CA GLY A 27 -16.80 21.55 19.45
C GLY A 27 -18.09 22.35 19.31
N ASP A 28 -18.92 21.98 18.34
CA ASP A 28 -20.32 22.39 18.27
C ASP A 28 -21.17 21.18 17.84
N GLY A 29 -22.26 20.95 18.58
CA GLY A 29 -23.15 19.79 18.50
C GLY A 29 -24.06 19.79 17.28
N GLY A 30 -23.47 19.84 16.08
CA GLY A 30 -24.18 19.74 14.81
C GLY A 30 -23.97 18.36 14.17
N ALA A 31 -25.07 17.70 13.77
CA ALA A 31 -25.16 16.49 12.93
C ALA A 31 -23.81 15.83 12.56
N ASN A 32 -23.54 14.67 13.20
CA ASN A 32 -22.33 13.83 13.17
C ASN A 32 -21.91 13.42 11.74
N SER A 33 -21.52 14.40 10.93
CA SER A 33 -21.09 14.20 9.57
C SER A 33 -19.75 13.50 9.64
N PRO A 34 -19.60 12.34 8.98
CA PRO A 34 -18.35 11.60 9.04
C PRO A 34 -17.21 12.51 8.57
N GLU A 35 -16.30 12.83 9.48
CA GLU A 35 -15.13 13.65 9.19
C GLU A 35 -14.25 12.90 8.20
N TYR A 36 -14.28 13.33 6.94
CA TYR A 36 -13.46 12.78 5.88
C TYR A 36 -12.05 13.36 5.98
N ILE A 37 -11.08 12.47 6.14
CA ILE A 37 -9.67 12.77 6.27
C ILE A 37 -8.89 12.22 5.08
N GLU A 38 -7.82 12.91 4.70
CA GLU A 38 -6.91 12.43 3.66
C GLU A 38 -6.06 11.25 4.14
N LEU A 39 -5.53 10.45 3.21
CA LEU A 39 -4.69 9.30 3.54
C LEU A 39 -3.45 9.66 4.35
N ALA A 40 -2.87 10.85 4.14
CA ALA A 40 -1.72 11.32 4.91
C ALA A 40 -2.07 11.61 6.37
N ALA A 41 -3.28 12.10 6.65
CA ALA A 41 -3.78 12.29 8.00
C ALA A 41 -4.08 10.94 8.66
N ALA A 42 -4.71 10.01 7.92
CA ALA A 42 -4.98 8.66 8.40
C ALA A 42 -3.69 7.92 8.83
N ALA A 43 -2.59 8.10 8.10
CA ALA A 43 -1.28 7.55 8.45
C ALA A 43 -0.75 7.99 9.81
N ARG A 44 -1.10 9.20 10.26
CA ARG A 44 -0.68 9.72 11.57
C ARG A 44 -1.53 9.17 12.71
N LEU A 45 -2.77 8.77 12.43
CA LEU A 45 -3.69 8.20 13.42
C LEU A 45 -3.35 6.75 13.76
N ILE A 46 -2.83 6.00 12.79
CA ILE A 46 -2.56 4.57 12.95
C ILE A 46 -1.26 4.35 13.75
N PRO A 47 -1.26 3.50 14.79
CA PRO A 47 -0.05 3.15 15.52
C PRO A 47 0.98 2.50 14.57
N GLY A 48 2.26 2.82 14.77
CA GLY A 48 3.32 2.40 13.86
C GLY A 48 3.47 3.26 12.59
N ARG A 49 2.62 4.29 12.42
CA ARG A 49 2.73 5.33 11.38
C ARG A 49 3.05 4.76 9.98
N PRO A 50 2.15 3.92 9.43
CA PRO A 50 2.34 3.38 8.09
C PRO A 50 2.47 4.51 7.06
N SER A 51 3.22 4.28 5.99
CA SER A 51 3.34 5.27 4.92
C SER A 51 1.99 5.52 4.22
N THR A 52 1.81 6.71 3.66
CA THR A 52 0.62 7.04 2.85
C THR A 52 0.41 6.06 1.69
N ASN A 53 1.50 5.54 1.11
CA ASN A 53 1.43 4.54 0.05
C ASN A 53 0.90 3.18 0.57
N ALA A 54 1.23 2.80 1.81
CA ALA A 54 0.66 1.60 2.43
C ALA A 54 -0.87 1.73 2.56
N ILE A 55 -1.37 2.87 3.05
CA ILE A 55 -2.81 3.12 3.18
C ILE A 55 -3.49 3.14 1.80
N TRP A 56 -2.88 3.79 0.81
CA TRP A 56 -3.39 3.75 -0.57
C TRP A 56 -3.51 2.32 -1.10
N ARG A 57 -2.52 1.46 -0.81
CA ARG A 57 -2.57 0.03 -1.16
C ARG A 57 -3.68 -0.69 -0.38
N TRP A 58 -3.90 -0.40 0.89
CA TRP A 58 -4.99 -1.00 1.67
C TRP A 58 -6.36 -0.62 1.11
N ALA A 59 -6.53 0.63 0.67
CA ALA A 59 -7.76 1.09 0.04
C ALA A 59 -8.01 0.44 -1.33
N ARG A 60 -6.98 0.36 -2.19
CA ARG A 60 -7.13 -0.09 -3.59
C ARG A 60 -6.97 -1.59 -3.78
N ARG A 61 -6.02 -2.21 -3.09
CA ARG A 61 -5.63 -3.62 -3.26
C ARG A 61 -6.04 -4.49 -2.07
N GLY A 62 -6.35 -3.89 -0.93
CA GLY A 62 -6.58 -4.60 0.32
C GLY A 62 -5.31 -5.16 0.95
N VAL A 63 -5.46 -5.60 2.19
CA VAL A 63 -4.47 -6.39 2.93
C VAL A 63 -4.91 -7.84 2.92
N ARG A 64 -3.96 -8.75 2.71
CA ARG A 64 -4.20 -10.18 2.83
C ARG A 64 -3.99 -10.58 4.29
N ALA A 65 -5.07 -11.01 4.95
CA ALA A 65 -5.02 -11.58 6.28
C ALA A 65 -4.44 -13.01 6.24
N ARG A 66 -4.02 -13.54 7.39
CA ARG A 66 -3.39 -14.87 7.47
C ARG A 66 -4.32 -16.01 7.06
N ASN A 67 -5.61 -15.86 7.32
CA ASN A 67 -6.66 -16.77 6.85
C ASN A 67 -6.86 -16.76 5.32
N GLY A 68 -6.11 -15.94 4.57
CA GLY A 68 -6.20 -15.83 3.12
C GLY A 68 -7.25 -14.82 2.63
N ALA A 69 -8.10 -14.30 3.50
CA ALA A 69 -9.07 -13.28 3.17
C ALA A 69 -8.38 -11.95 2.80
N ARG A 70 -9.03 -11.18 1.93
CA ARG A 70 -8.56 -9.85 1.54
C ARG A 70 -9.48 -8.78 2.11
N ILE A 71 -8.95 -7.95 2.98
CA ILE A 71 -9.69 -6.91 3.70
C ILE A 71 -9.31 -5.56 3.10
N HIS A 72 -10.30 -4.77 2.71
CA HIS A 72 -10.12 -3.47 2.08
C HIS A 72 -10.45 -2.34 3.05
N LEU A 73 -9.65 -1.28 3.01
CA LEU A 73 -9.98 -0.04 3.70
C LEU A 73 -11.08 0.70 2.93
N ARG A 74 -12.17 1.02 3.62
CA ARG A 74 -13.26 1.84 3.07
C ARG A 74 -12.73 3.24 2.74
N HIS A 75 -13.14 3.78 1.60
CA HIS A 75 -12.71 5.11 1.16
C HIS A 75 -13.74 5.73 0.22
N VAL A 76 -13.72 7.05 0.10
CA VAL A 76 -14.45 7.83 -0.89
C VAL A 76 -13.45 8.53 -1.80
N ARG A 77 -13.78 8.66 -3.09
CA ARG A 77 -12.98 9.42 -4.04
C ARG A 77 -13.69 10.73 -4.38
N LEU A 78 -13.09 11.86 -4.04
CA LEU A 78 -13.60 13.20 -4.34
C LEU A 78 -12.49 14.04 -4.98
N GLY A 79 -12.76 14.68 -6.13
CA GLY A 79 -11.80 15.60 -6.77
C GLY A 79 -10.42 14.99 -7.06
N GLY A 80 -10.37 13.69 -7.38
CA GLY A 80 -9.11 12.97 -7.62
C GLY A 80 -8.35 12.56 -6.34
N ARG A 81 -8.83 12.95 -5.16
CA ARG A 81 -8.27 12.56 -3.86
C ARG A 81 -8.99 11.33 -3.31
N LEU A 82 -8.27 10.52 -2.54
CA LEU A 82 -8.84 9.44 -1.74
C LEU A 82 -8.97 9.92 -0.30
N LEU A 83 -10.19 9.84 0.21
CA LEU A 83 -10.56 10.21 1.56
C LEU A 83 -11.04 8.98 2.31
N THR A 84 -10.78 8.94 3.61
CA THR A 84 -11.30 7.93 4.53
C THR A 84 -11.88 8.63 5.75
N THR A 85 -12.42 7.90 6.71
CA THR A 85 -12.82 8.44 8.01
C THR A 85 -12.03 7.76 9.09
N ARG A 86 -11.93 8.38 10.28
CA ARG A 86 -11.32 7.75 11.45
C ARG A 86 -12.02 6.44 11.81
N LEU A 87 -13.35 6.45 11.82
CA LEU A 87 -14.17 5.27 12.11
C LEU A 87 -13.85 4.10 11.17
N TRP A 88 -13.67 4.35 9.87
CA TRP A 88 -13.34 3.29 8.92
C TRP A 88 -11.95 2.72 9.11
N VAL A 89 -10.99 3.55 9.55
CA VAL A 89 -9.64 3.09 9.89
C VAL A 89 -9.68 2.17 11.11
N ASP A 90 -10.44 2.55 12.15
CA ASP A 90 -10.59 1.73 13.36
C ASP A 90 -11.29 0.40 13.05
N GLN A 91 -12.39 0.45 12.29
CA GLN A 91 -13.10 -0.75 11.83
C GLN A 91 -12.22 -1.66 10.97
N PHE A 92 -11.40 -1.08 10.09
CA PHE A 92 -10.47 -1.83 9.27
C PHE A 92 -9.45 -2.57 10.14
N GLY A 93 -8.85 -1.88 11.12
CA GLY A 93 -7.91 -2.48 12.07
C GLY A 93 -8.53 -3.63 12.86
N GLN A 94 -9.74 -3.43 13.38
CA GLN A 94 -10.49 -4.47 14.09
C GLN A 94 -10.80 -5.68 13.20
N THR A 95 -11.19 -5.45 11.94
CA THR A 95 -11.50 -6.52 10.99
C THR A 95 -10.24 -7.34 10.65
N VAL A 96 -9.10 -6.68 10.44
CA VAL A 96 -7.81 -7.35 10.21
C VAL A 96 -7.39 -8.16 11.43
N ALA A 97 -7.47 -7.57 12.62
CA ALA A 97 -7.13 -8.25 13.86
C ALA A 97 -8.03 -9.48 14.12
N ALA A 98 -9.34 -9.35 13.89
CA ALA A 98 -10.28 -10.46 14.02
C ALA A 98 -9.99 -11.59 13.02
N ALA A 99 -9.67 -11.25 11.77
CA ALA A 99 -9.30 -12.24 10.75
C ALA A 99 -8.00 -12.99 11.10
N ASP A 100 -7.04 -12.30 11.70
CA ASP A 100 -5.80 -12.92 12.17
C ASP A 100 -6.04 -13.77 13.43
N ALA A 101 -6.87 -13.33 14.39
CA ALA A 101 -7.23 -14.13 15.57
C ALA A 101 -7.88 -15.46 15.20
N LEU A 102 -8.84 -15.44 14.26
CA LEU A 102 -9.49 -16.66 13.74
C LEU A 102 -8.49 -17.67 13.16
N PHE A 103 -7.39 -17.20 12.56
CA PHE A 103 -6.36 -18.09 12.03
C PHE A 103 -5.59 -18.81 13.16
N PHE A 104 -5.31 -18.11 14.26
CA PHE A 104 -4.61 -18.70 15.41
C PHE A 104 -5.50 -19.68 16.18
N ASP A 105 -6.78 -19.37 16.36
CA ASP A 105 -7.73 -20.28 17.02
C ASP A 105 -7.90 -21.60 16.24
N GLN A 106 -7.79 -21.56 14.91
CA GLN A 106 -7.89 -22.73 14.04
C GLN A 106 -6.59 -23.54 13.94
N SER A 107 -5.46 -23.01 14.39
CA SER A 107 -4.15 -23.68 14.36
C SER A 107 -3.68 -24.00 15.78
N PRO A 108 -4.21 -25.06 16.43
CA PRO A 108 -3.80 -25.42 17.78
C PRO A 108 -2.38 -26.01 17.88
N ASP A 109 -1.66 -26.20 16.77
CA ASP A 109 -0.37 -26.89 16.79
C ASP A 109 0.77 -26.07 16.14
N PRO A 110 1.69 -25.49 16.92
CA PRO A 110 2.84 -24.75 16.40
C PRO A 110 3.94 -25.66 15.81
N THR A 111 3.72 -26.98 15.74
CA THR A 111 4.77 -27.94 15.36
C THR A 111 4.79 -28.33 13.88
N SER A 112 3.74 -28.06 13.11
CA SER A 112 3.75 -28.28 11.66
C SER A 112 4.41 -27.11 10.92
N ASP A 113 5.72 -26.96 11.13
CA ASP A 113 6.64 -26.18 10.28
C ASP A 113 6.76 -26.88 8.92
N THR A 114 5.67 -27.00 8.18
CA THR A 114 5.74 -27.23 6.73
C THR A 114 6.17 -25.90 6.12
N ARG A 115 7.47 -25.63 6.20
CA ARG A 115 8.14 -24.63 5.38
C ARG A 115 7.68 -24.88 3.97
N SER A 116 6.78 -24.03 3.49
CA SER A 116 6.40 -24.03 2.09
C SER A 116 7.69 -23.80 1.31
N ASP A 117 8.16 -24.86 0.66
CA ASP A 117 9.15 -24.85 -0.42
C ASP A 117 8.61 -23.98 -1.57
N LYS A 118 8.55 -22.67 -1.33
CA LYS A 118 8.43 -21.72 -2.42
C LYS A 118 9.83 -21.66 -3.02
N PRO A 119 10.02 -22.11 -4.27
CA PRO A 119 11.33 -22.04 -4.90
C PRO A 119 11.79 -20.58 -4.84
N ASN A 120 12.97 -20.39 -4.26
CA ASN A 120 13.61 -19.10 -4.12
C ASN A 120 13.57 -18.41 -5.49
N VAL A 121 13.01 -17.20 -5.57
CA VAL A 121 12.91 -16.42 -6.82
C VAL A 121 14.30 -16.26 -7.47
N ASN A 122 15.37 -16.29 -6.67
CA ASN A 122 16.75 -16.29 -7.15
C ASN A 122 17.10 -17.56 -7.97
N ALA A 123 16.56 -18.72 -7.62
CA ALA A 123 16.77 -19.96 -8.36
C ALA A 123 16.10 -19.94 -9.75
N CYS A 124 14.94 -19.27 -9.87
CA CYS A 124 14.27 -19.07 -11.16
C CYS A 124 15.06 -18.08 -12.05
N ARG A 125 15.60 -17.01 -11.44
CA ARG A 125 16.46 -16.03 -12.14
C ARG A 125 17.76 -16.66 -12.64
N ALA A 126 18.41 -17.51 -11.82
CA ALA A 126 19.64 -18.21 -12.20
C ALA A 126 19.44 -19.07 -13.46
N ARG A 127 18.37 -19.87 -13.51
CA ARG A 127 18.07 -20.71 -14.69
C ARG A 127 17.82 -19.92 -15.97
N ASN A 128 17.23 -18.73 -15.86
CA ASN A 128 17.06 -17.86 -17.02
C ASN A 128 18.40 -17.27 -17.50
N LEU A 129 19.31 -16.93 -16.59
CA LEU A 129 20.64 -16.47 -16.95
C LEU A 129 21.46 -17.59 -17.62
N ASP A 130 21.47 -18.79 -17.04
CA ASP A 130 22.16 -19.96 -17.62
C ASP A 130 21.63 -20.34 -19.01
N ARG A 131 20.36 -20.02 -19.30
CA ARG A 131 19.76 -20.22 -20.62
C ARG A 131 20.27 -19.17 -21.60
N VAL A 132 20.25 -17.90 -21.20
CA VAL A 132 20.73 -16.79 -22.05
C VAL A 132 22.22 -16.94 -22.36
N GLU A 133 23.03 -17.34 -21.38
CA GLU A 133 24.47 -17.57 -21.56
C GLU A 133 24.75 -18.67 -22.58
N ARG A 134 24.00 -19.80 -22.53
CA ARG A 134 24.08 -20.85 -23.55
C ARG A 134 23.63 -20.39 -24.94
N GLU A 135 22.61 -19.54 -25.01
CA GLU A 135 22.14 -18.97 -26.29
C GLU A 135 23.18 -18.00 -26.88
N LEU A 136 23.92 -17.26 -26.04
CA LEU A 136 25.02 -16.38 -26.47
C LEU A 136 26.25 -17.16 -26.94
N ASP A 137 26.67 -18.17 -26.19
CA ASP A 137 27.77 -19.07 -26.57
C ASP A 137 27.50 -19.76 -27.92
N GLN A 138 26.25 -20.21 -28.14
CA GLN A 138 25.84 -20.82 -29.40
C GLN A 138 25.81 -19.82 -30.57
N ALA A 139 25.53 -18.54 -30.29
CA ALA A 139 25.54 -17.46 -31.28
C ALA A 139 26.96 -16.95 -31.58
N GLY A 140 27.95 -17.29 -30.75
CA GLY A 140 29.35 -16.86 -30.91
C GLY A 140 29.56 -15.37 -30.66
N ILE A 141 28.74 -14.77 -29.78
CA ILE A 141 28.81 -13.35 -29.37
C ILE A 141 29.36 -13.25 -27.96
#